data_AF-A0A7C7ZC62-F1
#
_entry.id   AF-A0A7C7ZC62-F1
#
_cell.length_a   1.000
_cell.length_b   1.000
_cell.length_c   1.000
_cell.angle_alpha   90.00
_cell.angle_beta   90.00
_cell.angle_gamma   90.00
#
_symmetry.space_group_name_H-M   'P 1'
#
loop_
_entity.id
_entity.type
_entity.pdbx_description
1 polymer ?
#
loop_
_entity_poly.entity_id
_entity_poly.type
_entity_poly.pdbx_seq_one_letter_code
_entity_poly.pdbx_strand_id
1 'polypeptide(L)'
;MNGLIPSDILHVGFHRQHVGINRQHVGINRHPLQRSPRGRVHSMQYPGFPMSRLGELRVDYPSLGVVREHLSHGHARMLVVSLPDSRGRTTGGEYRVVIDANDLDRVPISYILNIEDVRQFRCIVRGGHKAHAYDHSLATIPGTDKEAWWICHGDFSAVYSLLEDDPVARMGGFLNHIISLLNW
;
A
#
# COMPACT_ATOMS: atom_id res chain seq x y z
N MET A 1 21.13 14.08 13.75
CA MET A 1 20.07 15.09 13.91
C MET A 1 18.74 14.34 13.99
N ASN A 2 18.15 14.32 15.19
CA ASN A 2 16.93 13.58 15.49
C ASN A 2 15.72 14.38 15.01
N GLY A 3 15.10 13.94 13.92
CA GLY A 3 13.83 14.49 13.43
C GLY A 3 12.65 13.67 13.96
N LEU A 4 12.14 14.06 15.13
CA LEU A 4 10.83 13.64 15.64
C LEU A 4 9.77 14.48 14.94
N ILE A 5 8.80 13.85 14.28
CA ILE A 5 7.59 14.51 13.75
C ILE A 5 6.55 14.54 14.89
N PRO A 6 5.83 15.67 15.11
CA PRO A 6 5.00 15.89 16.29
C PRO A 6 3.77 14.98 16.39
N SER A 7 3.39 14.72 17.63
CA SER A 7 2.34 13.80 18.07
C SER A 7 1.02 14.53 18.35
N ASP A 8 0.36 15.03 17.31
CA ASP A 8 -0.97 15.65 17.47
C ASP A 8 -1.92 15.04 16.44
N ILE A 9 -2.70 14.03 16.86
CA ILE A 9 -4.04 13.61 16.41
C ILE A 9 -4.39 12.36 17.24
N LEU A 10 -4.92 12.55 18.44
CA LEU A 10 -5.53 11.47 19.23
C LEU A 10 -6.67 12.08 20.04
N HIS A 11 -7.91 12.02 19.52
CA HIS A 11 -9.15 12.01 20.30
C HIS A 11 -10.36 11.77 19.38
N VAL A 12 -10.82 10.52 19.22
CA VAL A 12 -12.25 10.25 18.96
C VAL A 12 -12.62 8.91 19.59
N GLY A 13 -13.73 8.93 20.34
CA GLY A 13 -14.20 7.86 21.21
C GLY A 13 -14.80 6.65 20.50
N PHE A 14 -14.67 5.49 21.17
CA PHE A 14 -15.33 4.24 20.81
C PHE A 14 -16.79 4.24 21.29
N HIS A 15 -17.74 3.92 20.42
CA HIS A 15 -19.10 3.56 20.83
C HIS A 15 -19.38 2.10 20.51
N ARG A 16 -19.68 1.35 21.57
CA ARG A 16 -19.90 -0.09 21.62
C ARG A 16 -21.42 -0.32 21.55
N GLN A 17 -21.90 -1.14 20.62
CA GLN A 17 -23.27 -1.67 20.66
C GLN A 17 -23.24 -3.19 20.67
N HIS A 18 -23.83 -3.75 21.72
CA HIS A 18 -24.22 -5.14 21.91
C HIS A 18 -25.62 -5.35 21.32
N VAL A 19 -25.83 -6.44 20.57
CA VAL A 19 -27.13 -7.13 20.48
C VAL A 19 -26.86 -8.64 20.38
N GLY A 20 -27.62 -9.43 21.13
CA GLY A 20 -27.41 -10.86 21.33
C GLY A 20 -28.41 -11.80 20.64
N ILE A 21 -27.98 -13.08 20.63
CA ILE A 21 -28.71 -14.34 20.83
C ILE A 21 -29.76 -14.80 19.77
N ASN A 22 -29.49 -15.93 19.09
CA ASN A 22 -30.30 -17.17 19.29
C ASN A 22 -29.68 -18.47 18.72
N ARG A 23 -30.02 -19.59 19.36
CA ARG A 23 -29.51 -20.98 19.24
C ARG A 23 -30.32 -21.87 18.26
N GLN A 24 -29.78 -23.08 18.04
CA GLN A 24 -30.36 -24.39 17.58
C GLN A 24 -30.04 -24.74 16.10
N HIS A 25 -29.73 -25.98 15.66
CA HIS A 25 -29.52 -27.32 16.23
C HIS A 25 -28.74 -28.21 15.21
N VAL A 26 -27.88 -29.12 15.73
CA VAL A 26 -27.53 -30.50 15.30
C VAL A 26 -27.34 -30.91 13.82
N GLY A 27 -26.20 -31.58 13.54
CA GLY A 27 -26.04 -32.52 12.43
C GLY A 27 -24.61 -33.07 12.29
N ILE A 28 -24.31 -34.22 12.90
CA ILE A 28 -23.03 -34.95 12.78
C ILE A 28 -23.14 -35.94 11.61
N ASN A 29 -22.16 -35.94 10.69
CA ASN A 29 -21.87 -37.07 9.83
C ASN A 29 -20.35 -37.22 9.63
N ARG A 30 -19.82 -38.40 9.95
CA ARG A 30 -18.42 -38.82 9.78
C ARG A 30 -18.38 -39.95 8.74
N HIS A 31 -17.47 -39.89 7.76
CA HIS A 31 -16.71 -41.03 7.15
C HIS A 31 -15.77 -40.52 6.01
N PRO A 32 -14.74 -41.29 5.56
CA PRO A 32 -13.33 -40.89 5.76
C PRO A 32 -12.51 -40.47 4.51
N LEU A 33 -11.44 -39.72 4.82
CA LEU A 33 -10.10 -39.62 4.19
C LEU A 33 -9.91 -40.09 2.72
N GLN A 34 -9.84 -39.13 1.80
CA GLN A 34 -8.93 -39.19 0.66
C GLN A 34 -7.79 -38.20 0.87
N ARG A 35 -6.56 -38.72 1.00
CA ARG A 35 -5.33 -37.94 1.06
C ARG A 35 -4.93 -37.57 -0.36
N SER A 36 -5.03 -36.30 -0.72
CA SER A 36 -4.42 -35.73 -1.92
C SER A 36 -3.10 -35.03 -1.54
N PRO A 37 -2.05 -35.02 -2.39
CA PRO A 37 -0.70 -34.64 -1.98
C PRO A 37 -0.59 -33.15 -1.64
N ARG A 38 0.12 -32.88 -0.54
CA ARG A 38 0.50 -31.55 -0.08
C ARG A 38 1.56 -30.96 -1.00
N GLY A 39 1.34 -29.72 -1.42
CA GLY A 39 2.35 -28.91 -2.10
C GLY A 39 1.85 -27.57 -2.60
N ARG A 40 0.77 -27.00 -2.03
CA ARG A 40 0.49 -25.58 -2.18
C ARG A 40 1.11 -24.92 -0.97
N VAL A 41 2.31 -24.34 -1.15
CA VAL A 41 2.88 -23.40 -0.19
C VAL A 41 1.77 -22.39 0.07
N HIS A 42 1.30 -22.31 1.30
CA HIS A 42 0.35 -21.28 1.68
C HIS A 42 0.98 -19.96 1.25
N SER A 43 0.33 -19.24 0.34
CA SER A 43 0.64 -17.84 0.09
C SER A 43 0.62 -17.18 1.46
N MET A 44 1.81 -16.83 1.95
CA MET A 44 1.96 -16.13 3.20
C MET A 44 1.32 -14.79 2.91
N GLN A 45 0.07 -14.59 3.34
CA GLN A 45 -0.59 -13.29 3.25
C GLN A 45 0.29 -12.33 4.04
N TYR A 46 1.14 -11.58 3.35
CA TYR A 46 2.06 -10.66 4.00
C TYR A 46 1.24 -9.47 4.45
N PRO A 47 1.15 -9.19 5.77
CA PRO A 47 0.34 -8.11 6.31
C PRO A 47 1.00 -6.73 6.10
N GLY A 48 1.60 -6.48 4.93
CA GLY A 48 2.49 -5.35 4.66
C GLY A 48 3.87 -5.77 4.14
N PHE A 49 4.74 -4.79 3.91
CA PHE A 49 6.15 -5.02 3.56
C PHE A 49 6.99 -5.37 4.82
N PRO A 50 7.84 -6.42 4.81
CA PRO A 50 8.60 -6.83 5.99
C PRO A 50 9.68 -5.80 6.39
N MET A 51 9.60 -5.29 7.62
CA MET A 51 10.53 -4.27 8.14
C MET A 51 12.00 -4.70 8.13
N SER A 52 12.25 -6.00 8.34
CA SER A 52 13.60 -6.57 8.33
C SER A 52 14.29 -6.47 6.97
N ARG A 53 13.52 -6.37 5.88
CA ARG A 53 14.03 -6.29 4.50
C ARG A 53 14.07 -4.86 3.95
N LEU A 54 13.65 -3.85 4.73
CA LEU A 54 13.58 -2.46 4.28
C LEU A 54 14.95 -1.91 3.87
N GLY A 55 16.02 -2.39 4.51
CA GLY A 55 17.40 -2.00 4.19
C GLY A 55 17.81 -2.35 2.76
N GLU A 56 17.26 -3.42 2.18
CA GLU A 56 17.60 -3.85 0.82
C GLU A 56 17.04 -2.89 -0.23
N LEU A 57 15.80 -2.45 -0.07
CA LEU A 57 15.22 -1.43 -0.96
C LEU A 57 15.90 -0.06 -0.83
N ARG A 58 16.41 0.27 0.36
CA ARG A 58 17.07 1.56 0.60
C ARG A 58 18.37 1.75 -0.17
N VAL A 59 18.95 0.68 -0.70
CA VAL A 59 20.12 0.76 -1.59
C VAL A 59 19.77 1.58 -2.83
N ASP A 60 18.62 1.30 -3.44
CA ASP A 60 18.16 1.98 -4.65
C ASP A 60 17.21 3.15 -4.35
N TYR A 61 16.52 3.10 -3.21
CA TYR A 61 15.54 4.10 -2.78
C TYR A 61 15.88 4.66 -1.38
N PRO A 62 16.92 5.49 -1.23
CA PRO A 62 17.43 5.90 0.09
C PRO A 62 16.43 6.65 0.97
N SER A 63 15.47 7.35 0.36
CA SER A 63 14.41 8.09 1.06
C SER A 63 13.28 7.18 1.57
N LEU A 64 13.30 5.88 1.24
CA LEU A 64 12.25 4.95 1.61
C LEU A 64 12.15 4.79 3.13
N GLY A 65 10.98 5.12 3.65
CA GLY A 65 10.60 5.05 5.05
C GLY A 65 9.28 4.34 5.23
N VAL A 66 8.82 4.34 6.48
CA VAL A 66 7.56 3.73 6.88
C VAL A 66 6.70 4.75 7.60
N VAL A 67 5.38 4.65 7.42
CA VAL A 67 4.44 5.43 8.22
C VAL A 67 4.24 4.69 9.54
N ARG A 68 4.69 5.28 10.65
CA ARG A 68 4.84 4.58 11.94
C ARG A 68 3.51 4.05 12.49
N GLU A 69 2.43 4.79 12.29
CA GLU A 69 1.08 4.41 12.71
C GLU A 69 0.52 3.21 11.92
N HIS A 70 1.15 2.86 10.79
CA HIS A 70 0.73 1.78 9.88
C HIS A 70 1.65 0.56 9.96
N LEU A 71 2.29 0.34 11.11
CA LEU A 71 3.07 -0.86 11.40
C LEU A 71 2.18 -1.94 12.05
N SER A 72 2.31 -3.19 11.60
CA SER A 72 1.60 -4.34 12.15
C SER A 72 2.50 -5.57 12.14
N HIS A 73 2.75 -6.16 13.32
CA HIS A 73 3.49 -7.42 13.45
C HIS A 73 4.82 -7.46 12.68
N GLY A 74 5.62 -6.39 12.74
CA GLY A 74 6.90 -6.29 12.03
C GLY A 74 6.79 -6.02 10.52
N HIS A 75 5.60 -5.72 10.02
CA HIS A 75 5.34 -5.36 8.63
C HIS A 75 4.81 -3.92 8.52
N ALA A 76 5.23 -3.21 7.48
CA ALA A 76 4.76 -1.87 7.16
C ALA A 76 3.61 -1.96 6.15
N ARG A 77 2.42 -1.51 6.58
CA ARG A 77 1.23 -1.43 5.72
C ARG A 77 1.26 -0.17 4.86
N MET A 78 1.94 0.88 5.33
CA MET A 78 2.23 2.06 4.52
C MET A 78 3.71 2.41 4.51
N LEU A 79 4.22 2.67 3.31
CA LEU A 79 5.57 3.16 3.05
C LEU A 79 5.52 4.61 2.56
N VAL A 80 6.61 5.34 2.73
CA VAL A 80 6.78 6.71 2.21
C VAL A 80 8.11 6.82 1.48
N VAL A 81 8.15 7.52 0.36
CA VAL A 81 9.36 7.67 -0.46
C VAL A 81 9.35 9.00 -1.21
N SER A 82 10.51 9.62 -1.37
CA SER A 82 10.72 10.72 -2.33
C SER A 82 11.27 10.14 -3.63
N LEU A 83 10.54 10.34 -4.74
CA LEU A 83 10.91 9.89 -6.08
C LEU A 83 11.37 11.08 -6.92
N PRO A 84 12.44 10.95 -7.72
CA PRO A 84 12.97 12.05 -8.50
C PRO A 84 12.02 12.44 -9.65
N ASP A 85 11.93 13.74 -9.90
CA ASP A 85 11.31 14.32 -11.09
C ASP A 85 12.38 14.75 -12.09
N SER A 86 12.56 13.97 -13.14
CA SER A 86 13.53 14.25 -14.22
C SER A 86 12.95 15.09 -15.35
N ARG A 87 11.69 15.54 -15.22
CA ARG A 87 10.95 16.25 -16.27
C ARG A 87 10.50 17.66 -15.86
N GLY A 88 10.81 18.12 -14.65
CA GLY A 88 10.46 19.47 -14.17
C GLY A 88 8.95 19.67 -13.98
N ARG A 89 8.24 18.59 -13.67
CA ARG A 89 6.79 18.53 -13.42
C ARG A 89 6.42 18.91 -11.99
N THR A 90 7.40 19.07 -11.12
CA THR A 90 7.27 19.53 -9.74
C THR A 90 8.07 20.81 -9.52
N THR A 91 7.66 21.64 -8.57
CA THR A 91 8.42 22.82 -8.14
C THR A 91 9.70 22.43 -7.38
N GLY A 92 9.65 21.33 -6.61
CA GLY A 92 10.72 20.86 -5.74
C GLY A 92 11.67 19.83 -6.33
N GLY A 93 11.44 19.36 -7.56
CA GLY A 93 12.26 18.33 -8.21
C GLY A 93 12.03 16.90 -7.70
N GLU A 94 10.99 16.68 -6.91
CA GLU A 94 10.62 15.36 -6.40
C GLU A 94 9.11 15.21 -6.21
N TYR A 95 8.66 13.96 -6.31
CA TYR A 95 7.35 13.51 -5.89
C TYR A 95 7.48 12.84 -4.52
N ARG A 96 6.78 13.36 -3.51
CA ARG A 96 6.65 12.70 -2.21
C ARG A 96 5.45 11.77 -2.28
N VAL A 97 5.70 10.47 -2.12
CA VAL A 97 4.71 9.41 -2.36
C VAL A 97 4.50 8.60 -1.09
N VAL A 98 3.23 8.31 -0.78
CA VAL A 98 2.87 7.27 0.19
C VAL A 98 2.32 6.06 -0.57
N ILE A 99 2.66 4.87 -0.11
CA ILE A 99 2.32 3.60 -0.76
C ILE A 99 1.58 2.74 0.26
N ASP A 100 0.32 2.40 -0.03
CA ASP A 100 -0.42 1.36 0.65
C ASP A 100 0.04 -0.01 0.14
N ALA A 101 0.81 -0.69 0.99
CA ALA A 101 1.45 -1.97 0.74
C ALA A 101 0.80 -3.09 1.57
N ASN A 102 -0.45 -2.90 2.02
CA ASN A 102 -1.13 -3.81 2.94
C ASN A 102 -1.27 -5.26 2.42
N ASP A 103 -1.27 -5.47 1.11
CA ASP A 103 -1.31 -6.77 0.45
C ASP A 103 -0.37 -6.75 -0.77
N LEU A 104 0.80 -7.39 -0.66
CA LEU A 104 1.79 -7.45 -1.75
C LEU A 104 1.46 -8.50 -2.82
N ASP A 105 0.44 -9.34 -2.62
CA ASP A 105 -0.09 -10.21 -3.68
C ASP A 105 -0.87 -9.39 -4.72
N ARG A 106 -1.24 -8.15 -4.37
CA ARG A 106 -1.88 -7.17 -5.25
C ARG A 106 -0.94 -6.02 -5.54
N VAL A 107 -1.20 -5.31 -6.64
CA VAL A 107 -0.48 -4.07 -6.96
C VAL A 107 -0.69 -3.07 -5.82
N PRO A 108 0.37 -2.55 -5.19
CA PRO A 108 0.25 -1.51 -4.18
C PRO A 108 -0.40 -0.25 -4.74
N ILE A 109 -1.05 0.54 -3.87
CA ILE A 109 -1.67 1.81 -4.27
C ILE A 109 -0.77 2.94 -3.81
N SER A 110 -0.45 3.87 -4.70
CA SER A 110 0.41 5.02 -4.40
C SER A 110 -0.34 6.34 -4.53
N TYR A 111 -0.03 7.27 -3.62
CA TYR A 111 -0.65 8.59 -3.54
C TYR A 111 0.42 9.69 -3.45
N ILE A 112 0.19 10.81 -4.12
CA ILE A 112 1.03 12.01 -4.03
C ILE A 112 0.71 12.77 -2.74
N LEU A 113 1.76 13.05 -1.94
CA LEU A 113 1.67 13.82 -0.71
C LEU A 113 1.85 15.32 -0.93
N ASN A 114 2.68 15.73 -1.90
CA ASN A 114 3.00 17.12 -2.21
C ASN A 114 2.30 17.56 -3.51
N ILE A 115 0.98 17.38 -3.58
CA ILE A 115 0.21 17.67 -4.79
C ILE A 115 0.29 19.15 -5.19
N GLU A 116 0.43 20.04 -4.21
CA GLU A 116 0.64 21.47 -4.36
C GLU A 116 1.90 21.83 -5.17
N ASP A 117 2.90 20.94 -5.19
CA ASP A 117 4.13 21.12 -5.96
C ASP A 117 3.99 20.63 -7.41
N VAL A 118 2.97 19.84 -7.71
CA VAL A 118 2.77 19.20 -9.01
C VAL A 118 2.17 20.19 -10.02
N ARG A 119 2.88 20.39 -11.13
CA ARG A 119 2.49 21.28 -12.23
C ARG A 119 1.74 20.55 -13.36
N GLN A 120 1.87 19.22 -13.43
CA GLN A 120 1.24 18.41 -14.45
C GLN A 120 0.69 17.11 -13.86
N PHE A 121 -0.61 16.89 -14.02
CA PHE A 121 -1.35 15.78 -13.41
C PHE A 121 -1.48 14.55 -14.33
N ARG A 122 -0.54 14.36 -15.25
CA ARG A 122 -0.55 13.17 -16.12
C ARG A 122 -0.43 11.94 -15.23
N CYS A 123 -1.36 10.99 -15.36
CA CYS A 123 -1.49 9.79 -14.50
C CYS A 123 -1.73 10.06 -13.01
N ILE A 124 -1.95 11.30 -12.58
CA ILE A 124 -2.31 11.64 -11.20
C ILE A 124 -3.77 12.04 -11.19
N VAL A 125 -4.57 11.35 -10.37
CA VAL A 125 -6.02 11.53 -10.37
C VAL A 125 -6.47 11.80 -8.95
N ARG A 126 -7.35 12.79 -8.76
CA ARG A 126 -7.97 13.05 -7.47
C ARG A 126 -8.90 11.89 -7.11
N GLY A 127 -8.76 11.38 -5.90
CA GLY A 127 -9.68 10.45 -5.27
C GLY A 127 -9.02 9.23 -4.63
N GLY A 128 -9.80 8.54 -3.79
CA GLY A 128 -9.38 7.33 -3.08
C GLY A 128 -9.92 6.08 -3.76
N HIS A 129 -9.05 5.09 -3.88
CA HIS A 129 -9.18 3.97 -4.79
C HIS A 129 -10.36 3.02 -4.49
N LYS A 130 -11.10 2.64 -5.54
CA LYS A 130 -11.73 1.32 -5.69
C LYS A 130 -11.13 0.66 -6.93
N ALA A 131 -10.47 -0.48 -6.73
CA ALA A 131 -9.80 -1.21 -7.79
C ALA A 131 -10.64 -1.26 -9.08
N HIS A 132 -10.01 -0.83 -10.17
CA HIS A 132 -10.46 -0.93 -11.58
C HIS A 132 -11.42 0.12 -12.13
N ALA A 133 -11.93 1.06 -11.33
CA ALA A 133 -12.63 2.24 -11.84
C ALA A 133 -11.84 3.47 -11.43
N TYR A 134 -11.60 4.40 -12.36
CA TYR A 134 -11.05 5.71 -12.03
C TYR A 134 -11.94 6.37 -10.96
N ASP A 135 -11.59 6.16 -9.70
CA ASP A 135 -12.39 6.55 -8.56
C ASP A 135 -12.06 8.01 -8.25
N HIS A 136 -12.98 8.88 -8.63
CA HIS A 136 -12.93 10.32 -8.40
C HIS A 136 -13.62 10.73 -7.09
N SER A 137 -13.95 9.77 -6.21
CA SER A 137 -14.55 10.08 -4.91
C SER A 137 -13.62 10.95 -4.08
N LEU A 138 -14.17 11.78 -3.20
CA LEU A 138 -13.41 12.65 -2.28
C LEU A 138 -12.73 11.86 -1.14
N ALA A 139 -12.37 10.60 -1.38
CA ALA A 139 -11.74 9.77 -0.37
C ALA A 139 -10.33 10.26 -0.01
N THR A 140 -9.93 9.95 1.22
CA THR A 140 -8.65 10.33 1.80
C THR A 140 -7.66 9.18 1.71
N ILE A 141 -6.38 9.48 1.92
CA ILE A 141 -5.35 8.45 2.07
C ILE A 141 -5.74 7.59 3.27
N PRO A 142 -5.73 6.24 3.16
CA PRO A 142 -6.21 5.34 4.21
C PRO A 142 -5.60 5.66 5.59
N GLY A 143 -6.48 5.84 6.59
CA GLY A 143 -6.06 6.17 7.96
C GLY A 143 -5.71 7.63 8.20
N THR A 144 -6.01 8.54 7.26
CA THR A 144 -5.74 9.97 7.40
C THR A 144 -6.91 10.82 6.90
N ASP A 145 -6.89 12.12 7.22
CA ASP A 145 -7.83 13.12 6.66
C ASP A 145 -7.27 13.83 5.41
N LYS A 146 -6.09 13.41 4.92
CA LYS A 146 -5.45 14.04 3.75
C LYS A 146 -6.11 13.55 2.46
N GLU A 147 -6.50 14.48 1.60
CA GLU A 147 -7.07 14.14 0.29
C GLU A 147 -6.17 13.20 -0.50
N ALA A 148 -6.76 12.17 -1.10
CA ALA A 148 -6.04 11.23 -1.94
C ALA A 148 -5.85 11.78 -3.36
N TRP A 149 -4.61 11.71 -3.83
CA TRP A 149 -4.22 11.95 -5.22
C TRP A 149 -3.46 10.74 -5.71
N TRP A 150 -4.19 9.77 -6.25
CA TRP A 150 -3.63 8.47 -6.61
C TRP A 150 -2.85 8.53 -7.92
N ILE A 151 -1.78 7.74 -8.00
CA ILE A 151 -1.00 7.55 -9.22
C ILE A 151 -1.60 6.36 -9.97
N CYS A 152 -2.19 6.64 -11.13
CA CYS A 152 -2.74 5.62 -12.01
C CYS A 152 -1.62 4.77 -12.59
N HIS A 153 -1.56 3.51 -12.18
CA HIS A 153 -0.55 2.56 -12.60
C HIS A 153 -0.84 1.92 -13.97
N GLY A 154 -1.94 2.26 -14.65
CA GLY A 154 -2.37 1.62 -15.90
C GLY A 154 -2.64 0.11 -15.73
N ASP A 155 -2.44 -0.68 -16.79
CA ASP A 155 -2.57 -2.14 -16.75
C ASP A 155 -1.30 -2.85 -16.22
N PHE A 156 -0.76 -2.37 -15.11
CA PHE A 156 0.42 -2.95 -14.48
C PHE A 156 0.14 -4.28 -13.77
N SER A 157 -1.13 -4.60 -13.52
CA SER A 157 -1.53 -5.82 -12.79
C SER A 157 -1.02 -7.09 -13.45
N ALA A 158 -1.03 -7.16 -14.79
CA ALA A 158 -0.52 -8.31 -15.54
C ALA A 158 0.99 -8.50 -15.34
N VAL A 159 1.77 -7.41 -15.39
CA VAL A 159 3.23 -7.45 -15.17
C VAL A 159 3.55 -7.76 -13.71
N TYR A 160 2.85 -7.12 -12.77
CA TYR A 160 3.06 -7.31 -11.34
C TYR A 160 2.81 -8.76 -10.91
N SER A 161 1.82 -9.43 -11.51
CA SER A 161 1.51 -10.84 -11.23
C SER A 161 2.59 -11.82 -11.71
N LEU A 162 3.51 -11.38 -12.57
CA LEU A 162 4.64 -12.15 -13.07
C LEU A 162 5.93 -11.91 -12.26
N LEU A 163 5.93 -10.93 -11.35
CA LEU A 163 7.07 -10.70 -10.46
C LEU A 163 7.20 -11.86 -9.47
N GLU A 164 8.45 -12.12 -9.06
CA GLU A 164 8.76 -13.13 -8.05
C GLU A 164 7.99 -12.87 -6.75
N ASP A 165 7.78 -13.90 -5.93
CA ASP A 165 7.10 -13.76 -4.63
C ASP A 165 7.97 -13.09 -3.54
N ASP A 166 9.20 -12.70 -3.88
CA ASP A 166 10.06 -11.95 -2.96
C ASP A 166 9.54 -10.50 -2.80
N PRO A 167 9.28 -10.04 -1.56
CA PRO A 167 8.70 -8.72 -1.32
C PRO A 167 9.61 -7.56 -1.77
N VAL A 168 10.93 -7.74 -1.75
CA VAL A 168 11.89 -6.73 -2.22
C VAL A 168 11.80 -6.61 -3.74
N ALA A 169 11.80 -7.73 -4.47
CA ALA A 169 11.61 -7.74 -5.92
C ALA A 169 10.28 -7.10 -6.34
N ARG A 170 9.17 -7.44 -5.67
CA ARG A 170 7.84 -6.88 -5.96
C ARG A 170 7.77 -5.38 -5.74
N MET A 171 8.17 -4.93 -4.55
CA MET A 171 8.12 -3.50 -4.22
C MET A 171 9.12 -2.70 -5.04
N GLY A 172 10.31 -3.25 -5.33
CA GLY A 172 11.29 -2.62 -6.22
C GLY A 172 10.78 -2.47 -7.65
N GLY A 173 10.14 -3.51 -8.19
CA GLY A 173 9.49 -3.46 -9.50
C GLY A 173 8.34 -2.44 -9.56
N PHE A 174 7.52 -2.38 -8.50
CA PHE A 174 6.47 -1.37 -8.37
C PHE A 174 7.04 0.05 -8.32
N LEU A 175 8.05 0.32 -7.49
CA LEU A 175 8.68 1.64 -7.38
C LEU A 175 9.28 2.09 -8.72
N ASN A 176 9.98 1.20 -9.43
CA ASN A 176 10.53 1.49 -10.74
C ASN A 176 9.44 1.84 -11.77
N HIS A 177 8.31 1.13 -11.73
CA HIS A 177 7.15 1.42 -12.57
C HIS A 177 6.55 2.79 -12.28
N ILE A 178 6.35 3.14 -11.00
CA ILE A 178 5.83 4.45 -10.60
C ILE A 178 6.77 5.59 -11.02
N ILE A 179 8.08 5.44 -10.83
CA ILE A 179 9.08 6.42 -11.32
C ILE A 179 8.96 6.60 -12.83
N SER A 180 8.84 5.51 -13.58
CA SER A 180 8.71 5.55 -15.03
C SER A 180 7.45 6.29 -15.47
N LEU A 181 6.30 6.03 -14.83
CA LEU A 181 5.05 6.72 -15.15
C LEU A 181 5.10 8.22 -14.86
N LEU A 182 5.63 8.60 -13.69
CA LEU A 182 5.76 9.99 -13.28
C LEU A 182 6.73 10.79 -14.18
N ASN A 183 7.65 10.10 -14.86
CA ASN A 183 8.68 10.70 -15.71
C ASN A 183 8.53 10.40 -17.22
N TRP A 184 7.46 9.72 -17.63
CA TRP A 184 7.14 9.44 -19.03
C TRP A 184 6.67 10.67 -19.79
#